data_AF-A0A1D1XG55-F1
#
_entry.id   AF-A0A1D1XG55-F1
#
_cell.length_a   1.000
_cell.length_b   1.000
_cell.length_c   1.000
_cell.angle_alpha   90.00
_cell.angle_beta   90.00
_cell.angle_gamma   90.00
#
_symmetry.space_group_name_H-M   'P 1'
#
loop_
_entity.id
_entity.type
_entity.pdbx_description
1 polymer ?
#
loop_
_entity_poly.entity_id
_entity_poly.type
_entity_poly.pdbx_seq_one_letter_code
_entity_poly.pdbx_strand_id
1 'polypeptide(L)'
;ILPNSNMNFDRYIEEYINDSETADWSILNCLNCLKDNDDLMFTSDSKQDILYALIKTFKKVSDSSIVKNGVKRKAKKIFDSIEDTFERREIGEFFEQLDHEFDIRKTDR
;
A
#
# COMPACT_ATOMS: atom_id res chain seq x y z
N ILE A 1 2.91 -6.85 24.76
CA ILE A 1 2.63 -7.48 23.45
C ILE A 1 3.64 -6.88 22.49
N LEU A 2 4.59 -7.67 22.00
CA LEU A 2 5.58 -7.18 21.04
C LEU A 2 4.84 -6.84 19.74
N PRO A 3 5.17 -5.73 19.05
CA PRO A 3 4.60 -5.46 17.74
C PRO A 3 5.07 -6.58 16.81
N ASN A 4 4.14 -7.19 16.07
CA ASN A 4 4.46 -8.10 14.98
C ASN A 4 5.16 -7.29 13.87
N SER A 5 6.44 -6.98 14.03
CA SER A 5 7.27 -6.23 13.07
C SER A 5 7.64 -7.05 11.83
N ASN A 6 6.73 -7.90 11.34
CA ASN A 6 6.96 -8.78 10.20
C ASN A 6 5.78 -8.78 9.22
N MET A 7 4.99 -7.70 9.20
CA MET A 7 4.01 -7.50 8.12
C MET A 7 4.78 -7.20 6.83
N ASN A 8 4.75 -8.12 5.88
CA ASN A 8 5.51 -8.03 4.65
C ASN A 8 4.73 -7.24 3.59
N PHE A 9 4.45 -5.96 3.89
CA PHE A 9 3.74 -5.06 2.96
C PHE A 9 4.42 -4.99 1.60
N ASP A 10 5.77 -4.99 1.59
CA ASP A 10 6.58 -5.06 0.37
C ASP A 10 6.12 -6.20 -0.55
N ARG A 11 5.98 -7.43 -0.01
CA ARG A 11 5.60 -8.60 -0.79
C ARG A 11 4.22 -8.44 -1.40
N TYR A 12 3.22 -8.05 -0.61
CA TYR A 12 1.84 -7.93 -1.10
C TYR A 12 1.68 -6.78 -2.13
N ILE A 13 2.38 -5.66 -1.93
CA ILE A 13 2.42 -4.58 -2.91
C ILE A 13 3.13 -5.05 -4.19
N GLU A 14 4.24 -5.78 -4.09
CA GLU A 14 4.91 -6.35 -5.26
C GLU A 14 4.03 -7.35 -6.02
N GLU A 15 3.32 -8.24 -5.31
CA GLU A 15 2.33 -9.17 -5.88
C GLU A 15 1.25 -8.40 -6.64
N TYR A 16 0.61 -7.40 -6.00
CA TYR A 16 -0.38 -6.53 -6.67
C TYR A 16 0.17 -5.90 -7.95
N ILE A 17 1.37 -5.34 -7.90
CA ILE A 17 1.99 -4.64 -9.04
C ILE A 17 2.31 -5.61 -10.18
N ASN A 18 2.67 -6.86 -9.88
CA ASN A 18 2.96 -7.87 -10.89
C ASN A 18 1.69 -8.45 -11.54
N ASP A 19 0.60 -8.56 -10.76
CA ASP A 19 -0.62 -9.24 -11.18
C ASP A 19 -1.71 -8.30 -11.70
N SER A 20 -1.58 -6.98 -11.50
CA SER A 20 -2.55 -5.96 -11.95
C SER A 20 -2.14 -5.25 -13.23
N GLU A 21 -3.14 -4.70 -13.94
CA GLU A 21 -2.87 -3.82 -15.07
C GLU A 21 -2.29 -2.49 -14.60
N THR A 22 -1.31 -1.96 -15.34
CA THR A 22 -0.67 -0.68 -15.04
C THR A 22 -1.66 0.51 -15.00
N ALA A 23 -2.82 0.38 -15.65
CA ALA A 23 -3.88 1.37 -15.62
C ALA A 23 -4.49 1.52 -14.21
N ASP A 24 -4.57 0.41 -13.47
CA ASP A 24 -5.20 0.35 -12.15
C ASP A 24 -4.28 0.82 -11.03
N TRP A 25 -2.98 0.98 -11.31
CA TRP A 25 -2.03 1.37 -10.28
C TRP A 25 -2.35 2.74 -9.70
N SER A 26 -2.66 2.73 -8.40
CA SER A 26 -2.84 3.89 -7.54
C SER A 26 -2.52 3.50 -6.10
N ILE A 27 -2.22 4.49 -5.25
CA ILE A 27 -1.98 4.26 -3.83
C ILE A 27 -3.21 3.64 -3.17
N LEU A 28 -4.41 4.16 -3.47
CA LEU A 28 -5.65 3.63 -2.92
C LEU A 28 -5.90 2.16 -3.32
N ASN A 29 -5.64 1.78 -4.57
CA ASN A 29 -5.78 0.38 -4.97
C ASN A 29 -4.73 -0.54 -4.33
N CYS A 30 -3.52 -0.05 -4.08
CA CYS A 30 -2.54 -0.81 -3.28
C CYS A 30 -3.06 -1.02 -1.85
N LEU A 31 -3.62 0.02 -1.22
CA LEU A 31 -4.19 -0.07 0.12
C LEU A 31 -5.39 -1.02 0.19
N ASN A 32 -6.29 -0.96 -0.80
CA ASN A 32 -7.40 -1.91 -0.91
C ASN A 32 -6.89 -3.34 -1.07
N CYS A 33 -5.87 -3.58 -1.90
CA CYS A 33 -5.28 -4.90 -2.04
C CYS A 33 -4.69 -5.43 -0.71
N LEU A 34 -4.07 -4.55 0.10
CA LEU A 34 -3.60 -4.92 1.44
C LEU A 34 -4.78 -5.26 2.36
N LYS A 35 -5.85 -4.46 2.33
CA LYS A 35 -7.06 -4.66 3.15
C LYS A 35 -7.78 -5.97 2.82
N ASP A 36 -7.86 -6.31 1.53
CA ASP A 36 -8.55 -7.50 1.02
C ASP A 36 -7.75 -8.79 1.28
N ASN A 37 -6.54 -8.70 1.83
CA ASN A 37 -5.74 -9.86 2.17
C ASN A 37 -6.13 -10.42 3.55
N ASP A 38 -6.79 -11.57 3.57
CA ASP A 38 -7.28 -12.22 4.80
C ASP A 38 -6.17 -12.53 5.82
N ASP A 39 -4.92 -12.74 5.37
CA ASP A 39 -3.78 -13.03 6.24
C ASP A 39 -3.15 -11.75 6.84
N LEU A 40 -3.58 -10.57 6.40
CA LEU A 40 -3.03 -9.28 6.79
C LEU A 40 -4.05 -8.46 7.58
N MET A 41 -3.83 -8.33 8.88
CA MET A 41 -4.55 -7.35 9.71
C MET A 41 -3.62 -6.21 10.09
N PHE A 42 -3.97 -4.99 9.69
CA PHE A 42 -3.23 -3.77 10.00
C PHE A 42 -4.19 -2.62 10.34
N THR A 43 -3.63 -1.57 10.90
CA THR A 43 -4.33 -0.35 11.34
C THR A 43 -3.56 0.88 10.87
N SER A 44 -4.04 2.07 11.24
CA SER A 44 -3.32 3.33 11.02
C SER A 44 -1.91 3.35 11.66
N ASP A 45 -1.66 2.52 12.68
CA ASP A 45 -0.31 2.35 13.28
C ASP A 45 0.72 1.88 12.23
N SER A 46 0.29 1.13 11.21
CA SER A 46 1.16 0.63 10.14
C SER A 46 1.35 1.63 8.98
N LYS A 47 0.79 2.85 9.06
CA LYS A 47 0.80 3.82 7.95
C LYS A 47 2.22 4.14 7.45
N GLN A 48 3.18 4.28 8.35
CA GLN A 48 4.57 4.56 7.98
C GLN A 48 5.27 3.36 7.31
N ASP A 49 5.02 2.15 7.80
CA ASP A 49 5.58 0.94 7.19
C ASP A 49 5.05 0.71 5.77
N ILE A 50 3.74 0.95 5.57
CA ILE A 50 3.10 0.86 4.26
C ILE A 50 3.63 1.94 3.31
N LEU A 51 3.78 3.18 3.79
CA LEU A 51 4.36 4.28 3.00
C LEU A 51 5.77 3.91 2.52
N TYR A 52 6.62 3.41 3.43
CA TYR A 52 7.97 2.98 3.09
C TYR A 52 7.97 1.85 2.06
N ALA A 53 7.08 0.87 2.20
CA ALA A 53 6.94 -0.24 1.27
C ALA A 53 6.54 0.23 -0.14
N LEU A 54 5.57 1.13 -0.24
CA LEU A 54 5.15 1.72 -1.52
C LEU A 54 6.28 2.52 -2.17
N ILE A 55 6.98 3.35 -1.41
CA ILE A 55 8.15 4.12 -1.87
C ILE A 55 9.20 3.18 -2.44
N LYS A 56 9.56 2.13 -1.71
CA LYS A 56 10.57 1.15 -2.11
C LYS A 56 10.17 0.43 -3.40
N THR A 57 8.93 -0.05 -3.49
CA THR A 57 8.43 -0.80 -4.65
C THR A 57 8.34 0.07 -5.89
N PHE A 58 7.71 1.24 -5.81
CA PHE A 58 7.56 2.11 -6.99
C PHE A 58 8.90 2.69 -7.45
N LYS A 59 9.83 2.98 -6.53
CA LYS A 59 11.20 3.35 -6.89
C LYS A 59 11.89 2.24 -7.68
N LYS A 60 11.86 1.00 -7.16
CA LYS A 60 12.44 -0.19 -7.83
C LYS A 60 11.88 -0.39 -9.24
N VAL A 61 10.56 -0.27 -9.42
CA VAL A 61 9.93 -0.40 -10.75
C VAL A 61 10.34 0.75 -11.67
N SER A 62 10.37 1.98 -11.15
CA SER A 62 10.73 3.17 -11.93
C SER A 62 12.21 3.18 -12.39
N ASP A 63 13.10 2.60 -11.59
CA ASP A 63 14.54 2.52 -11.88
C ASP A 63 14.91 1.28 -12.72
N SER A 64 14.02 0.30 -12.83
CA SER A 64 14.28 -0.97 -13.51
C SER A 64 14.68 -0.81 -14.99
N SER A 65 15.75 -1.50 -15.41
CA SER A 65 16.23 -1.49 -16.80
C SER A 65 15.45 -2.42 -17.73
N ILE A 66 14.70 -3.38 -17.18
CA ILE A 66 13.96 -4.42 -17.92
C ILE A 66 12.47 -4.10 -18.09
N VAL A 67 11.93 -3.17 -17.29
CA VAL A 67 10.52 -2.77 -17.34
C VAL A 67 10.28 -1.81 -18.53
N LYS A 68 9.15 -1.98 -19.23
CA LYS A 68 8.77 -1.13 -20.38
C LYS A 68 8.66 0.34 -19.98
N ASN A 69 9.11 1.26 -20.84
CA ASN A 69 9.12 2.71 -20.57
C ASN A 69 7.75 3.32 -20.19
N GLY A 70 6.63 2.79 -20.70
CA GLY A 70 5.30 3.23 -20.30
C GLY A 70 5.01 2.95 -18.81
N VAL A 71 5.34 1.73 -18.38
CA VAL A 71 5.18 1.26 -17.01
C VAL A 71 6.12 2.03 -16.07
N LYS A 72 7.39 2.21 -16.46
CA LYS A 72 8.35 3.04 -15.70
C LYS A 72 7.84 4.46 -15.45
N ARG A 73 7.27 5.11 -16.47
CA ARG A 73 6.72 6.46 -16.36
C ARG A 73 5.52 6.51 -15.40
N LYS A 74 4.63 5.52 -15.44
CA LYS A 74 3.52 5.43 -14.48
C LYS A 74 4.03 5.20 -13.05
N ALA A 75 4.96 4.26 -12.85
CA ALA A 75 5.59 4.02 -11.54
C ALA A 75 6.27 5.27 -11.00
N LYS A 76 7.05 5.97 -11.82
CA LYS A 76 7.70 7.23 -11.44
C LYS A 76 6.70 8.30 -11.02
N LYS A 77 5.60 8.47 -11.75
CA LYS A 77 4.55 9.43 -11.38
C LYS A 77 3.95 9.13 -10.02
N ILE A 78 3.71 7.84 -9.73
CA ILE A 78 3.23 7.43 -8.41
C ILE A 78 4.30 7.74 -7.37
N PHE A 79 5.53 7.24 -7.55
CA PHE A 79 6.68 7.48 -6.67
C PHE A 79 6.88 8.96 -6.32
N ASP A 80 6.88 9.84 -7.33
CA ASP A 80 7.11 11.29 -7.14
C ASP A 80 5.96 11.98 -6.38
N SER A 81 4.80 11.34 -6.21
CA SER A 81 3.61 11.91 -5.55
C SER A 81 3.09 11.09 -4.36
N ILE A 82 3.83 10.07 -3.89
CA ILE A 82 3.34 9.17 -2.84
C ILE A 82 3.09 9.93 -1.54
N GLU A 83 4.06 10.73 -1.09
CA GLU A 83 3.96 11.48 0.17
C GLU A 83 2.76 12.44 0.14
N ASP A 84 2.64 13.26 -0.91
CA ASP A 84 1.49 14.14 -1.13
C ASP A 84 0.16 13.38 -1.16
N THR A 85 0.15 12.18 -1.76
CA THR A 85 -1.05 11.34 -1.84
C THR A 85 -1.43 10.81 -0.44
N PHE A 86 -0.45 10.45 0.39
CA PHE A 86 -0.66 9.96 1.76
C PHE A 86 -1.22 11.00 2.73
N GLU A 87 -1.07 12.28 2.39
CA GLU A 87 -1.66 13.40 3.11
C GLU A 87 -3.10 13.72 2.68
N ARG A 88 -3.58 13.12 1.57
CA ARG A 88 -4.94 13.37 1.09
C ARG A 88 -5.98 12.81 2.04
N ARG A 89 -7.10 13.53 2.11
CA ARG A 89 -8.28 13.17 2.90
C ARG A 89 -8.75 11.74 2.63
N GLU A 90 -8.78 11.30 1.37
CA GLU A 90 -9.21 9.95 0.99
C GLU A 90 -8.37 8.85 1.65
N ILE A 91 -7.06 9.06 1.82
CA ILE A 91 -6.17 8.12 2.50
C ILE A 91 -6.40 8.17 4.01
N GLY A 92 -6.64 9.36 4.56
CA GLY A 92 -7.05 9.50 5.97
C GLY A 92 -8.33 8.72 6.28
N GLU A 93 -9.38 8.93 5.48
CA GLU A 93 -10.67 8.25 5.62
C GLU A 93 -10.55 6.72 5.48
N PHE A 94 -9.66 6.23 4.60
CA PHE A 94 -9.36 4.81 4.48
C PHE A 94 -8.84 4.22 5.80
N PHE A 95 -7.85 4.85 6.44
CA PHE A 95 -7.27 4.36 7.68
C PHE A 95 -8.23 4.49 8.86
N GLU A 96 -9.04 5.55 8.92
CA GLU A 96 -10.09 5.71 9.94
C GLU A 96 -11.14 4.59 9.86
N GLN A 97 -11.55 4.22 8.64
CA GLN A 97 -12.47 3.10 8.43
C GLN A 97 -11.83 1.76 8.84
N LEU A 98 -10.55 1.57 8.49
CA LEU A 98 -9.81 0.36 8.83
C LEU A 98 -9.69 0.16 10.35
N ASP A 99 -9.39 1.23 11.09
CA ASP A 99 -9.30 1.21 12.54
C ASP A 99 -10.66 0.90 13.18
N HIS A 100 -11.73 1.50 12.65
CA HIS A 100 -13.08 1.25 13.12
C HIS A 100 -13.50 -0.22 12.91
N GLU A 101 -13.23 -0.79 11.73
CA GLU A 101 -13.48 -2.21 11.44
C GLU A 101 -12.68 -3.12 12.39
N PHE A 102 -11.42 -2.77 12.69
CA PHE A 102 -10.57 -3.52 13.61
C PHE A 102 -11.11 -3.52 15.04
N ASP A 103 -11.61 -2.38 15.53
CA ASP A 103 -12.17 -2.28 16.87
C ASP A 103 -13.50 -3.01 17.02
N ILE A 104 -14.38 -2.99 16.00
CA ILE A 104 -15.60 -3.81 16.00
C ILE A 104 -15.28 -5.30 16.14
N ARG A 105 -14.29 -5.79 15.38
CA ARG A 105 -13.87 -7.21 15.44
C ARG A 105 -13.31 -7.63 16.80
N LYS A 106 -12.78 -6.69 17.60
CA LYS A 106 -12.37 -6.97 18.99
C LYS A 106 -13.56 -7.09 19.93
N THR A 107 -14.62 -6.31 19.73
CA THR A 107 -15.80 -6.32 20.60
C THR A 107 -16.73 -7.50 20.38
N ASP A 108 -16.66 -8.14 19.20
CA ASP A 108 -17.42 -9.36 18.88
C ASP A 108 -16.78 -10.66 19.41
N ARG A 109 -15.60 -10.58 20.05
CA ARG A 109 -14.81 -11.73 20.53
C ARG A 109 -14.72 -11.77 22.05
#